data_AF-A0A8I0KN43-F1
#
_entry.id   AF-A0A8I0KN43-F1
#
_cell.length_a   1.000
_cell.length_b   1.000
_cell.length_c   1.000
_cell.angle_alpha   90.00
_cell.angle_beta   90.00
_cell.angle_gamma   90.00
#
_symmetry.space_group_name_H-M   'P 1'
#
loop_
_entity.id
_entity.type
_entity.pdbx_description
1 polymer ?
#
loop_
_entity_poly.entity_id
_entity_poly.type
_entity_poly.pdbx_seq_one_letter_code
_entity_poly.pdbx_strand_id
1 'polypeptide(L)'
;MTLTLPPLITGIIHGDEHAWLRACTMLGAYYRPEGGHRSAFDLIRSGDPYADDGLLSGCDLAALSAVGVRLSPRRARRVLDDPEIHRLIAALPRERDIVDADDDVIGDSSAAAQLFHRLADDADLGLGWKGAQAVLARVRPALFPLVTGPERKALGVSKNMPALWRQLRDRLRDDDARLAYQLYYLVQTAPVWSELSQIQVLMALVHLEAEEAKQQRSTARTAADTHLASQRREAKRARALAAESARTSRHRRDASGRHAGEPISTSAVRLRDHR
;
A
#
# COMPACT_ATOMS: atom_id res chain seq x y z
N MET A 1 -4.22 -1.16 -22.96
CA MET A 1 -3.61 -1.92 -21.84
C MET A 1 -4.75 -2.51 -21.05
N THR A 2 -4.74 -3.82 -20.83
CA THR A 2 -5.81 -4.53 -20.11
C THR A 2 -5.62 -4.36 -18.61
N LEU A 3 -6.69 -4.03 -17.90
CA LEU A 3 -6.69 -3.92 -16.44
C LEU A 3 -6.32 -5.27 -15.82
N THR A 4 -5.33 -5.28 -14.94
CA THR A 4 -4.85 -6.48 -14.25
C THR A 4 -5.52 -6.59 -12.88
N LEU A 5 -6.23 -7.69 -12.64
CA LEU A 5 -6.86 -7.94 -11.35
C LEU A 5 -5.90 -8.64 -10.39
N PRO A 6 -5.84 -8.21 -9.12
CA PRO A 6 -5.10 -8.93 -8.09
C PRO A 6 -5.58 -10.40 -7.91
N PRO A 7 -4.71 -11.30 -7.41
CA PRO A 7 -5.03 -12.70 -7.17
C PRO A 7 -6.29 -12.94 -6.35
N LEU A 8 -6.52 -12.17 -5.27
CA LEU A 8 -7.72 -12.32 -4.45
C LEU A 8 -9.00 -12.11 -5.29
N ILE A 9 -9.04 -11.03 -6.06
CA ILE A 9 -10.18 -10.67 -6.90
C ILE A 9 -10.37 -11.68 -8.03
N THR A 10 -9.27 -12.18 -8.60
CA THR A 10 -9.31 -13.25 -9.59
C THR A 10 -9.91 -14.53 -8.98
N GLY A 11 -9.53 -14.90 -7.75
CA GLY A 11 -10.11 -16.03 -7.04
C GLY A 11 -11.62 -15.89 -6.82
N ILE A 12 -12.08 -14.70 -6.41
CA ILE A 12 -13.51 -14.37 -6.25
C ILE A 12 -14.26 -14.58 -7.57
N ILE A 13 -13.73 -14.08 -8.69
CA ILE A 13 -14.35 -14.28 -10.01
C ILE A 13 -14.53 -15.78 -10.30
N HIS A 14 -13.52 -16.60 -9.99
CA HIS A 14 -13.55 -18.04 -10.24
C HIS A 14 -14.36 -18.86 -9.22
N GLY A 15 -14.95 -18.23 -8.20
CA GLY A 15 -15.73 -18.92 -7.17
C GLY A 15 -14.87 -19.67 -6.15
N ASP A 16 -13.63 -19.24 -5.93
CA ASP A 16 -12.76 -19.79 -4.88
C ASP A 16 -13.30 -19.41 -3.50
N GLU A 17 -13.74 -20.43 -2.73
CA GLU A 17 -14.28 -20.28 -1.38
C GLU A 17 -13.29 -19.61 -0.41
N HIS A 18 -12.00 -19.94 -0.50
CA HIS A 18 -10.99 -19.34 0.37
C HIS A 18 -10.78 -17.87 0.02
N ALA A 19 -10.75 -17.52 -1.27
CA ALA A 19 -10.71 -16.12 -1.70
C ALA A 19 -11.94 -15.34 -1.22
N TRP A 20 -13.12 -15.94 -1.30
CA TRP A 20 -14.38 -15.36 -0.83
C TRP A 20 -14.37 -15.07 0.67
N LEU A 21 -14.10 -16.08 1.50
CA LEU A 21 -14.07 -15.94 2.96
C LEU A 21 -13.01 -14.94 3.42
N ARG A 22 -11.84 -14.95 2.76
CA ARG A 22 -10.79 -13.97 3.01
C ARG A 22 -11.25 -12.56 2.67
N ALA A 23 -11.91 -12.35 1.52
CA ALA A 23 -12.44 -11.05 1.13
C ALA A 23 -13.50 -10.53 2.13
N CYS A 24 -14.43 -11.39 2.57
CA CYS A 24 -15.40 -11.01 3.62
C CYS A 24 -14.71 -10.57 4.92
N THR A 25 -13.70 -11.32 5.36
CA THR A 25 -12.92 -11.00 6.57
C THR A 25 -12.19 -9.66 6.41
N MET A 26 -11.54 -9.45 5.27
CA MET A 26 -10.80 -8.24 4.96
C MET A 26 -11.71 -7.01 4.92
N LEU A 27 -12.86 -7.10 4.25
CA LEU A 27 -13.86 -6.02 4.17
C LEU A 27 -14.47 -5.70 5.53
N GLY A 28 -14.82 -6.72 6.31
CA GLY A 28 -15.35 -6.58 7.65
C GLY A 28 -14.38 -5.93 8.63
N ALA A 29 -13.07 -6.13 8.46
CA ALA A 29 -12.05 -5.43 9.23
C ALA A 29 -11.82 -4.00 8.70
N TYR A 30 -11.84 -3.82 7.38
CA TYR A 30 -11.64 -2.53 6.74
C TYR A 30 -12.72 -1.53 7.12
N TYR A 31 -14.01 -1.86 7.05
CA TYR A 31 -15.08 -0.90 7.34
C TYR A 31 -15.39 -0.71 8.85
N ARG A 32 -14.46 -1.08 9.74
CA ARG A 32 -14.52 -0.72 11.17
C ARG A 32 -13.90 0.65 11.43
N PRO A 33 -14.25 1.32 12.54
CA PRO A 33 -13.61 2.58 12.95
C PRO A 33 -12.07 2.49 13.01
N GLU A 34 -11.52 1.31 13.34
CA GLU A 34 -10.09 1.04 13.42
C GLU A 34 -9.45 0.63 12.07
N GLY A 35 -10.22 0.57 10.98
CA GLY A 35 -9.78 0.15 9.64
C GLY A 35 -8.79 1.10 8.95
N GLY A 36 -8.34 2.12 9.68
CA GLY A 36 -7.30 3.04 9.28
C GLY A 36 -7.78 4.18 8.38
N HIS A 37 -6.83 4.95 7.91
CA HIS A 37 -7.06 6.22 7.21
C HIS A 37 -7.91 6.14 5.94
N ARG A 38 -7.82 5.03 5.20
CA ARG A 38 -8.57 4.81 3.95
C ARG A 38 -10.02 4.43 4.25
N SER A 39 -10.24 3.58 5.25
CA SER A 39 -11.57 3.31 5.78
C SER A 39 -12.23 4.57 6.33
N ALA A 40 -11.49 5.39 7.09
CA ALA A 40 -12.00 6.65 7.60
C ALA A 40 -12.47 7.59 6.47
N PHE A 41 -11.79 7.62 5.33
CA PHE A 41 -12.26 8.38 4.16
C PHE A 41 -13.61 7.89 3.63
N ASP A 42 -13.83 6.58 3.60
CA ASP A 42 -15.10 6.00 3.15
C ASP A 42 -16.22 6.14 4.20
N LEU A 43 -15.86 6.10 5.49
CA LEU A 43 -16.77 6.12 6.65
C LEU A 43 -17.23 7.52 7.06
N ILE A 44 -16.41 8.55 6.83
CA ILE A 44 -16.78 9.94 7.17
C ILE A 44 -17.93 10.35 6.25
N ARG A 45 -19.14 10.27 6.80
CA ARG A 45 -20.38 10.74 6.18
C ARG A 45 -20.77 12.10 6.71
N SER A 46 -21.55 12.83 5.93
CA SER A 46 -22.35 13.92 6.49
C SER A 46 -23.40 13.28 7.39
N GLY A 47 -23.39 13.61 8.68
CA GLY A 47 -24.46 13.24 9.60
C GLY A 47 -25.73 14.07 9.42
N ASP A 48 -25.72 14.99 8.44
CA ASP A 48 -26.83 15.86 8.12
C ASP A 48 -27.77 15.18 7.10
N PRO A 49 -29.01 14.85 7.49
CA PRO A 49 -30.01 14.29 6.57
C PRO A 49 -30.45 15.30 5.49
N TYR A 50 -30.06 16.56 5.59
CA TYR A 50 -30.29 17.62 4.61
C TYR A 50 -29.05 17.99 3.80
N ALA A 51 -27.96 17.22 3.92
CA ALA A 51 -26.75 17.45 3.12
C ALA A 51 -27.10 17.48 1.63
N ASP A 52 -26.76 18.58 0.96
CA ASP A 52 -26.94 18.68 -0.48
C ASP A 52 -25.76 18.00 -1.19
N ASP A 53 -26.00 16.83 -1.81
CA ASP A 53 -24.98 16.13 -2.60
C ASP A 53 -24.52 16.91 -3.85
N GLY A 54 -25.09 18.09 -4.12
CA GLY A 54 -24.63 19.07 -5.09
C GLY A 54 -23.48 19.96 -4.58
N LEU A 55 -23.21 19.97 -3.27
CA LEU A 55 -22.26 20.87 -2.62
C LEU A 55 -21.18 20.10 -1.86
N LEU A 56 -20.01 20.72 -1.75
CA LEU A 56 -18.98 20.25 -0.82
C LEU A 56 -19.24 20.83 0.57
N SER A 57 -18.94 20.03 1.59
CA SER A 57 -19.15 20.35 2.99
C SER A 57 -17.87 20.19 3.82
N GLY A 58 -17.93 20.61 5.08
CA GLY A 58 -16.83 20.37 6.03
C GLY A 58 -16.53 18.88 6.26
N CYS A 59 -17.54 18.01 6.17
CA CYS A 59 -17.35 16.56 6.26
C CYS A 59 -16.49 16.02 5.11
N ASP A 60 -16.63 16.59 3.91
CA ASP A 60 -15.83 16.20 2.75
C ASP A 60 -14.36 16.60 2.94
N LEU A 61 -14.11 17.78 3.50
CA LEU A 61 -12.74 18.20 3.86
C LEU A 61 -12.11 17.32 4.96
N ALA A 62 -12.91 16.86 5.92
CA ALA A 62 -12.46 15.93 6.95
C ALA A 62 -12.11 14.56 6.34
N ALA A 63 -12.93 14.04 5.43
CA ALA A 63 -12.65 12.82 4.69
C ALA A 63 -11.35 12.96 3.87
N LEU A 64 -11.22 14.03 3.08
CA LEU A 64 -10.01 14.34 2.30
C LEU A 64 -8.75 14.35 3.18
N SER A 65 -8.85 14.89 4.40
CA SER A 65 -7.74 14.92 5.36
C SER A 65 -7.31 13.51 5.81
N ALA A 66 -8.23 12.55 5.90
CA ALA A 66 -7.93 11.16 6.23
C ALA A 66 -7.01 10.52 5.18
N VAL A 67 -7.20 10.82 3.89
CA VAL A 67 -6.30 10.35 2.81
C VAL A 67 -5.12 11.29 2.57
N GLY A 68 -4.86 12.23 3.46
CA GLY A 68 -3.70 13.11 3.45
C GLY A 68 -3.80 14.29 2.48
N VAL A 69 -5.02 14.67 2.06
CA VAL A 69 -5.27 15.90 1.32
C VAL A 69 -5.61 16.99 2.33
N ARG A 70 -4.66 17.90 2.59
CA ARG A 70 -4.81 18.98 3.58
C ARG A 70 -4.79 20.33 2.90
N LEU A 71 -5.85 21.10 3.07
CA LEU A 71 -5.97 22.46 2.56
C LEU A 71 -5.73 23.47 3.66
N SER A 72 -5.13 24.62 3.32
CA SER A 72 -5.15 25.77 4.22
C SER A 72 -6.58 26.32 4.33
N PRO A 73 -6.95 27.04 5.40
CA PRO A 73 -8.29 27.59 5.55
C PRO A 73 -8.76 28.43 4.35
N ARG A 74 -7.84 29.22 3.75
CA ARG A 74 -8.12 30.00 2.54
C ARG A 74 -8.45 29.11 1.33
N ARG A 75 -7.73 28.02 1.13
CA ARG A 75 -7.95 27.08 0.01
C ARG A 75 -9.21 26.25 0.23
N ALA A 76 -9.44 25.78 1.45
CA ALA A 76 -10.68 25.10 1.84
C ALA A 76 -11.89 25.98 1.51
N ARG A 77 -11.88 27.24 1.95
CA ARG A 77 -12.95 28.18 1.63
C ARG A 77 -13.14 28.39 0.12
N ARG A 78 -12.06 28.53 -0.64
CA ARG A 78 -12.15 28.64 -2.11
C ARG A 78 -12.81 27.42 -2.74
N VAL A 79 -12.45 26.21 -2.33
CA VAL A 79 -13.06 24.97 -2.85
C VAL A 79 -14.55 24.88 -2.48
N LEU A 80 -14.91 25.27 -1.25
CA LEU A 80 -16.29 25.25 -0.76
C LEU A 80 -17.17 26.38 -1.30
N ASP A 81 -16.60 27.50 -1.73
CA ASP A 81 -17.35 28.68 -2.20
C ASP A 81 -17.35 28.80 -3.74
N ASP A 82 -16.69 27.90 -4.48
CA ASP A 82 -16.55 27.99 -5.94
C ASP A 82 -17.84 27.53 -6.65
N PRO A 83 -18.58 28.45 -7.30
CA PRO A 83 -19.86 28.13 -7.93
C PRO A 83 -19.71 27.20 -9.14
N GLU A 84 -18.55 27.21 -9.81
CA GLU A 84 -18.31 26.33 -10.95
C GLU A 84 -18.09 24.89 -10.50
N ILE A 85 -17.37 24.68 -9.39
CA ILE A 85 -17.22 23.36 -8.76
C ILE A 85 -18.59 22.80 -8.39
N HIS A 86 -19.44 23.60 -7.74
CA HIS A 86 -20.78 23.18 -7.36
C HIS A 86 -21.67 22.86 -8.57
N ARG A 87 -21.64 23.71 -9.60
CA ARG A 87 -22.37 23.45 -10.86
C ARG A 87 -21.94 22.12 -11.48
N LEU A 88 -20.64 21.83 -11.50
CA LEU A 88 -20.10 20.59 -12.05
C LEU A 88 -20.43 19.37 -11.20
N ILE A 89 -20.40 19.48 -9.86
CA ILE A 89 -20.84 18.39 -8.95
C ILE A 89 -22.33 18.10 -9.14
N ALA A 90 -23.17 19.14 -9.21
CA ALA A 90 -24.60 19.00 -9.41
C ALA A 90 -24.95 18.32 -10.76
N ALA A 91 -24.10 18.48 -11.77
CA ALA A 91 -24.24 17.81 -13.06
C ALA A 91 -23.88 16.31 -13.04
N LEU A 92 -23.23 15.81 -11.97
CA LEU A 92 -22.91 14.39 -11.84
C LEU A 92 -24.14 13.60 -11.38
N PRO A 93 -24.45 12.44 -12.01
CA PRO A 93 -25.59 11.62 -11.62
C PRO A 93 -25.41 11.11 -10.18
N ARG A 94 -26.48 11.14 -9.37
CA ARG A 94 -26.44 10.78 -7.94
C ARG A 94 -26.46 9.27 -7.72
N GLU A 95 -27.36 8.57 -8.39
CA GLU A 95 -27.64 7.15 -8.21
C GLU A 95 -27.23 6.36 -9.44
N ARG A 96 -25.93 6.41 -9.77
CA ARG A 96 -25.38 5.65 -10.88
C ARG A 96 -24.07 5.02 -10.45
N ASP A 97 -23.96 3.72 -10.69
CA ASP A 97 -22.71 3.00 -10.49
C ASP A 97 -21.84 3.14 -11.74
N ILE A 98 -20.51 3.05 -11.57
CA ILE A 98 -19.59 3.16 -12.72
C ILE A 98 -19.87 2.09 -13.78
N VAL A 99 -20.36 0.91 -13.39
CA VAL A 99 -20.73 -0.18 -14.30
C VAL A 99 -21.89 0.21 -15.22
N ASP A 100 -22.73 1.17 -14.81
CA ASP A 100 -23.87 1.68 -15.58
C ASP A 100 -23.59 3.05 -16.21
N ALA A 101 -22.37 3.57 -16.06
CA ALA A 101 -22.02 4.90 -16.56
C ALA A 101 -21.70 4.89 -18.06
N ASP A 102 -22.37 5.77 -18.80
CA ASP A 102 -22.11 6.00 -20.22
C ASP A 102 -20.95 6.99 -20.43
N ASP A 103 -20.44 7.09 -21.66
CA ASP A 103 -19.30 7.93 -22.00
C ASP A 103 -19.58 9.43 -21.86
N ASP A 104 -20.85 9.86 -21.84
CA ASP A 104 -21.23 11.23 -21.51
C ASP A 104 -20.99 11.57 -20.03
N VAL A 105 -20.97 10.57 -19.14
CA VAL A 105 -20.69 10.71 -17.70
C VAL A 105 -19.19 10.63 -17.39
N ILE A 106 -18.46 9.70 -18.03
CA ILE A 106 -17.05 9.39 -17.68
C ILE A 106 -16.04 9.66 -18.81
N GLY A 107 -16.50 10.18 -19.94
CA GLY A 107 -15.65 10.52 -21.08
C GLY A 107 -14.90 11.84 -20.93
N ASP A 108 -14.06 12.14 -21.91
CA ASP A 108 -13.15 13.31 -21.85
C ASP A 108 -13.89 14.66 -21.86
N SER A 109 -15.10 14.71 -22.40
CA SER A 109 -15.95 15.92 -22.43
C SER A 109 -16.94 16.01 -21.26
N SER A 110 -16.98 15.02 -20.37
CA SER A 110 -18.00 14.95 -19.32
C SER A 110 -17.84 16.03 -18.25
N ALA A 111 -18.90 16.29 -17.48
CA ALA A 111 -18.83 17.14 -16.30
C ALA A 111 -17.80 16.61 -15.28
N ALA A 112 -17.60 15.30 -15.20
CA ALA A 112 -16.61 14.69 -14.32
C ALA A 112 -15.17 15.01 -14.76
N ALA A 113 -14.88 14.96 -16.07
CA ALA A 113 -13.58 15.34 -16.61
C ALA A 113 -13.31 16.84 -16.40
N GLN A 114 -14.30 17.69 -16.67
CA GLN A 114 -14.21 19.13 -16.42
C GLN A 114 -13.96 19.44 -14.94
N LEU A 115 -14.70 18.78 -14.04
CA LEU A 115 -14.50 18.91 -12.58
C LEU A 115 -13.11 18.46 -12.17
N PHE A 116 -12.65 17.32 -12.67
CA PHE A 116 -11.31 16.82 -12.38
C PHE A 116 -10.24 17.84 -12.75
N HIS A 117 -10.30 18.40 -13.97
CA HIS A 117 -9.34 19.40 -14.45
C HIS A 117 -9.42 20.70 -13.66
N ARG A 118 -10.64 21.19 -13.37
CA ARG A 118 -10.86 22.38 -12.52
C ARG A 118 -10.18 22.22 -11.16
N LEU A 119 -10.33 21.06 -10.52
CA LEU A 119 -9.76 20.77 -9.21
C LEU A 119 -8.24 20.50 -9.26
N ALA A 120 -7.76 19.80 -10.29
CA ALA A 120 -6.38 19.32 -10.36
C ALA A 120 -5.41 20.41 -10.85
N ASP A 121 -5.84 21.20 -11.84
CA ASP A 121 -4.96 22.10 -12.59
C ASP A 121 -4.98 23.52 -12.02
N ASP A 122 -5.99 23.88 -11.23
CA ASP A 122 -6.03 25.18 -10.53
C ASP A 122 -5.10 25.20 -9.30
N ALA A 123 -3.94 25.84 -9.46
CA ALA A 123 -2.96 26.05 -8.41
C ALA A 123 -3.50 26.84 -7.20
N ASP A 124 -4.53 27.67 -7.38
CA ASP A 124 -5.16 28.45 -6.31
C ASP A 124 -5.98 27.58 -5.35
N LEU A 125 -6.46 26.41 -5.81
CA LEU A 125 -7.12 25.40 -5.00
C LEU A 125 -6.10 24.51 -4.27
N GLY A 126 -4.97 24.23 -4.92
CA GLY A 126 -3.85 23.48 -4.32
C GLY A 126 -4.16 22.01 -4.00
N LEU A 127 -5.15 21.42 -4.68
CA LEU A 127 -5.53 20.01 -4.55
C LEU A 127 -4.60 19.09 -5.34
N GLY A 128 -4.24 19.52 -6.56
CA GLY A 128 -3.53 18.70 -7.51
C GLY A 128 -4.29 17.43 -7.89
N TRP A 129 -3.63 16.53 -8.62
CA TRP A 129 -4.21 15.27 -9.11
C TRP A 129 -4.85 14.41 -8.00
N LYS A 130 -4.14 14.24 -6.87
CA LYS A 130 -4.61 13.39 -5.75
C LYS A 130 -5.83 14.00 -5.06
N GLY A 131 -5.82 15.32 -4.83
CA GLY A 131 -6.95 16.02 -4.21
C GLY A 131 -8.19 15.99 -5.10
N ALA A 132 -8.02 16.25 -6.40
CA ALA A 132 -9.12 16.21 -7.36
C ALA A 132 -9.80 14.83 -7.44
N GLN A 133 -9.00 13.76 -7.48
CA GLN A 133 -9.53 12.40 -7.46
C GLN A 133 -10.30 12.10 -6.17
N ALA A 134 -9.74 12.49 -5.02
CA ALA A 134 -10.37 12.25 -3.73
C ALA A 134 -11.68 13.04 -3.58
N VAL A 135 -11.77 14.25 -4.14
CA VAL A 135 -13.03 15.02 -4.20
C VAL A 135 -14.07 14.26 -5.03
N LEU A 136 -13.73 13.81 -6.23
CA LEU A 136 -14.66 13.04 -7.08
C LEU A 136 -15.15 11.76 -6.40
N ALA A 137 -14.24 10.99 -5.81
CA ALA A 137 -14.58 9.78 -5.07
C ALA A 137 -15.45 10.07 -3.84
N ARG A 138 -15.34 11.26 -3.26
CA ARG A 138 -16.17 11.65 -2.11
C ARG A 138 -17.59 12.04 -2.54
N VAL A 139 -17.72 12.82 -3.62
CA VAL A 139 -19.03 13.32 -4.08
C VAL A 139 -19.85 12.25 -4.77
N ARG A 140 -19.21 11.31 -5.50
CA ARG A 140 -19.87 10.19 -6.17
C ARG A 140 -19.07 8.90 -5.99
N PRO A 141 -19.11 8.31 -4.78
CA PRO A 141 -18.30 7.13 -4.46
C PRO A 141 -18.63 5.89 -5.30
N ALA A 142 -19.86 5.80 -5.81
CA ALA A 142 -20.29 4.73 -6.71
C ALA A 142 -19.80 4.88 -8.16
N LEU A 143 -19.40 6.09 -8.56
CA LEU A 143 -18.89 6.39 -9.91
C LEU A 143 -17.36 6.45 -9.94
N PHE A 144 -16.75 7.09 -8.95
CA PHE A 144 -15.35 7.46 -9.02
C PHE A 144 -14.51 6.76 -7.95
N PRO A 145 -13.53 5.94 -8.36
CA PRO A 145 -12.63 5.30 -7.42
C PRO A 145 -11.55 6.27 -6.94
N LEU A 146 -11.19 6.15 -5.66
CA LEU A 146 -9.92 6.64 -5.17
C LEU A 146 -8.83 5.60 -5.47
N VAL A 147 -7.81 5.96 -6.25
CA VAL A 147 -6.77 5.04 -6.72
C VAL A 147 -5.39 5.65 -6.45
N THR A 148 -4.63 5.03 -5.57
CA THR A 148 -3.27 5.49 -5.27
C THR A 148 -2.27 5.13 -6.38
N GLY A 149 -1.10 5.76 -6.38
CA GLY A 149 -0.03 5.44 -7.33
C GLY A 149 0.37 3.95 -7.35
N PRO A 150 0.56 3.30 -6.19
CA PRO A 150 0.77 1.85 -6.11
C PRO A 150 -0.41 1.02 -6.63
N GLU A 151 -1.65 1.35 -6.25
CA GLU A 151 -2.87 0.66 -6.71
C GLU A 151 -3.00 0.76 -8.23
N ARG A 152 -2.81 1.95 -8.80
CA ARG A 152 -2.83 2.16 -10.25
C ARG A 152 -1.79 1.30 -10.98
N LYS A 153 -0.56 1.23 -10.44
CA LYS A 153 0.50 0.39 -11.01
C LYS A 153 0.15 -1.09 -10.94
N ALA A 154 -0.42 -1.54 -9.82
CA ALA A 154 -0.85 -2.92 -9.65
C ALA A 154 -1.99 -3.28 -10.61
N LEU A 155 -2.94 -2.37 -10.81
CA LEU A 155 -4.06 -2.56 -11.73
C LEU A 155 -3.69 -2.38 -13.21
N GLY A 156 -2.52 -1.80 -13.51
CA GLY A 156 -2.12 -1.48 -14.88
C GLY A 156 -3.00 -0.42 -15.56
N VAL A 157 -3.67 0.43 -14.78
CA VAL A 157 -4.63 1.42 -15.31
C VAL A 157 -3.99 2.77 -15.65
N SER A 158 -4.68 3.54 -16.49
CA SER A 158 -4.20 4.82 -17.01
C SER A 158 -3.98 5.88 -15.92
N LYS A 159 -3.10 6.85 -16.20
CA LYS A 159 -3.00 8.10 -15.41
C LYS A 159 -4.03 9.15 -15.83
N ASN A 160 -4.53 9.06 -17.07
CA ASN A 160 -5.64 9.88 -17.55
C ASN A 160 -6.92 9.35 -16.90
N MET A 161 -7.63 10.21 -16.16
CA MET A 161 -8.76 9.82 -15.33
C MET A 161 -9.96 9.30 -16.14
N PRO A 162 -10.43 9.98 -17.20
CA PRO A 162 -11.45 9.41 -18.09
C PRO A 162 -11.12 8.02 -18.63
N ALA A 163 -9.88 7.81 -19.07
CA ALA A 163 -9.43 6.51 -19.54
C ALA A 163 -9.39 5.47 -18.41
N LEU A 164 -9.00 5.86 -17.19
CA LEU A 164 -9.04 4.99 -16.00
C LEU A 164 -10.49 4.59 -15.67
N TRP A 165 -11.44 5.52 -15.70
CA TRP A 165 -12.85 5.24 -15.42
C TRP A 165 -13.43 4.27 -16.44
N ARG A 166 -13.16 4.50 -17.73
CA ARG A 166 -13.55 3.57 -18.81
C ARG A 166 -12.95 2.19 -18.61
N GLN A 167 -11.65 2.08 -18.32
CA GLN A 167 -11.00 0.80 -18.04
C GLN A 167 -11.65 0.03 -16.89
N LEU A 168 -12.08 0.72 -15.83
CA LEU A 168 -12.76 0.09 -14.70
C LEU A 168 -14.20 -0.31 -15.04
N ARG A 169 -14.96 0.56 -15.71
CA ARG A 169 -16.29 0.22 -16.22
C ARG A 169 -16.25 -1.00 -17.11
N ASP A 170 -15.38 -0.97 -18.13
CA ASP A 170 -15.28 -2.03 -19.12
C ASP A 170 -14.91 -3.35 -18.43
N ARG A 171 -13.97 -3.32 -17.48
CA ARG A 171 -13.63 -4.51 -16.68
C ARG A 171 -14.79 -5.02 -15.83
N LEU A 172 -15.62 -4.15 -15.28
CA LEU A 172 -16.81 -4.55 -14.52
C LEU A 172 -17.92 -5.12 -15.42
N ARG A 173 -17.94 -4.75 -16.72
CA ARG A 173 -18.88 -5.25 -17.73
C ARG A 173 -18.40 -6.52 -18.43
N ASP A 174 -17.10 -6.79 -18.44
CA ASP A 174 -16.52 -8.00 -19.02
C ASP A 174 -17.19 -9.28 -18.50
N ASP A 175 -17.17 -10.33 -19.32
CA ASP A 175 -17.66 -11.68 -18.98
C ASP A 175 -19.09 -11.65 -18.41
N ASP A 176 -20.02 -10.99 -19.12
CA ASP A 176 -21.42 -10.80 -18.71
C ASP A 176 -21.53 -10.18 -17.30
N ALA A 177 -20.71 -9.17 -17.04
CA ALA A 177 -20.62 -8.47 -15.75
C ALA A 177 -20.30 -9.37 -14.55
N ARG A 178 -19.61 -10.51 -14.77
CA ARG A 178 -19.30 -11.48 -13.72
C ARG A 178 -18.62 -10.86 -12.51
N LEU A 179 -17.63 -9.98 -12.70
CA LEU A 179 -16.96 -9.31 -11.58
C LEU A 179 -17.95 -8.44 -10.80
N ALA A 180 -18.77 -7.64 -11.49
CA ALA A 180 -19.76 -6.79 -10.82
C ALA A 180 -20.75 -7.61 -9.99
N TYR A 181 -21.26 -8.72 -10.52
CA TYR A 181 -22.14 -9.63 -9.78
C TYR A 181 -21.47 -10.23 -8.54
N GLN A 182 -20.23 -10.70 -8.66
CA GLN A 182 -19.51 -11.26 -7.52
C GLN A 182 -19.29 -10.21 -6.41
N LEU A 183 -18.93 -8.98 -6.78
CA LEU A 183 -18.77 -7.88 -5.83
C LEU A 183 -20.10 -7.51 -5.16
N TYR A 184 -21.20 -7.51 -5.91
CA TYR A 184 -22.54 -7.32 -5.35
C TYR A 184 -22.87 -8.38 -4.28
N TYR A 185 -22.71 -9.67 -4.61
CA TYR A 185 -22.97 -10.75 -3.64
C TYR A 185 -22.00 -10.73 -2.46
N LEU A 186 -20.77 -10.25 -2.66
CA LEU A 186 -19.82 -10.07 -1.57
C LEU A 186 -20.31 -9.03 -0.56
N VAL A 187 -20.91 -7.92 -1.01
CA VAL A 187 -21.56 -6.93 -0.12
C VAL A 187 -22.70 -7.56 0.68
N GLN A 188 -23.48 -8.45 0.06
CA GLN A 188 -24.61 -9.12 0.75
C GLN A 188 -24.17 -10.14 1.81
N THR A 189 -22.90 -10.57 1.79
CA THR A 189 -22.39 -11.65 2.67
C THR A 189 -21.34 -11.17 3.66
N ALA A 190 -20.56 -10.15 3.32
CA ALA A 190 -19.60 -9.54 4.21
C ALA A 190 -20.31 -8.71 5.29
N PRO A 191 -19.72 -8.56 6.49
CA PRO A 191 -20.28 -7.72 7.56
C PRO A 191 -19.99 -6.24 7.29
N VAL A 192 -20.58 -5.71 6.22
CA VAL A 192 -20.47 -4.33 5.75
C VAL A 192 -21.88 -3.76 5.48
N TRP A 193 -22.00 -2.46 5.21
CA TRP A 193 -23.30 -1.88 4.87
C TRP A 193 -23.71 -2.23 3.43
N SER A 194 -25.02 -2.40 3.21
CA SER A 194 -25.58 -2.88 1.94
C SER A 194 -25.47 -1.89 0.78
N GLU A 195 -25.25 -0.61 1.08
CA GLU A 195 -25.17 0.48 0.08
C GLU A 195 -23.75 0.66 -0.51
N LEU A 196 -22.81 -0.26 -0.25
CA LEU A 196 -21.51 -0.22 -0.92
C LEU A 196 -21.67 -0.57 -2.40
N SER A 197 -21.23 0.34 -3.26
CA SER A 197 -21.11 0.07 -4.70
C SER A 197 -20.01 -0.94 -4.99
N GLN A 198 -20.08 -1.61 -6.14
CA GLN A 198 -19.07 -2.60 -6.55
C GLN A 198 -17.69 -1.96 -6.69
N ILE A 199 -17.62 -0.70 -7.14
CA ILE A 199 -16.34 0.00 -7.29
C ILE A 199 -15.68 0.31 -5.94
N GLN A 200 -16.45 0.64 -4.90
CA GLN A 200 -15.91 0.85 -3.55
C GLN A 200 -15.32 -0.45 -3.00
N VAL A 201 -16.06 -1.56 -3.15
CA VAL A 201 -15.62 -2.89 -2.70
C VAL A 201 -14.37 -3.32 -3.44
N LEU A 202 -14.36 -3.17 -4.77
CA LEU A 202 -13.20 -3.48 -5.61
C LEU A 202 -11.97 -2.71 -5.11
N MET A 203 -12.10 -1.39 -4.93
CA MET A 203 -10.97 -0.57 -4.52
C MET A 203 -10.51 -0.83 -3.09
N ALA A 204 -11.41 -1.17 -2.16
CA ALA A 204 -11.04 -1.60 -0.82
C ALA A 204 -10.22 -2.89 -0.84
N LEU A 205 -10.64 -3.89 -1.62
CA LEU A 205 -9.90 -5.15 -1.77
C LEU A 205 -8.53 -4.94 -2.42
N VAL A 206 -8.45 -4.14 -3.48
CA VAL A 206 -7.17 -3.77 -4.13
C VAL A 206 -6.23 -3.08 -3.13
N HIS A 207 -6.77 -2.16 -2.33
CA HIS A 207 -5.99 -1.45 -1.31
C HIS A 207 -5.44 -2.39 -0.24
N LEU A 208 -6.30 -3.26 0.30
CA LEU A 208 -5.93 -4.19 1.36
C LEU A 208 -4.88 -5.21 0.89
N GLU A 209 -5.03 -5.75 -0.32
CA GLU A 209 -4.04 -6.67 -0.88
C GLU A 209 -2.70 -5.98 -1.15
N ALA A 210 -2.72 -4.71 -1.57
CA ALA A 210 -1.50 -3.92 -1.74
C ALA A 210 -0.77 -3.66 -0.40
N GLU A 211 -1.52 -3.35 0.66
CA GLU A 211 -0.93 -3.13 2.00
C GLU A 211 -0.41 -4.44 2.62
N GLU A 212 -1.10 -5.57 2.44
CA GLU A 212 -0.58 -6.88 2.86
C GLU A 212 0.71 -7.25 2.12
N ALA A 213 0.75 -7.08 0.79
CA ALA A 213 1.95 -7.35 0.00
C ALA A 213 3.14 -6.47 0.44
N LYS A 214 2.87 -5.21 0.80
CA LYS A 214 3.86 -4.28 1.34
C LYS A 214 4.34 -4.72 2.72
N GLN A 215 3.43 -5.18 3.60
CA GLN A 215 3.78 -5.69 4.92
C GLN A 215 4.60 -6.98 4.85
N GLN A 216 4.27 -7.90 3.94
CA GLN A 216 5.06 -9.11 3.70
C GLN A 216 6.48 -8.79 3.21
N ARG A 217 6.62 -7.79 2.33
CA ARG A 217 7.95 -7.35 1.86
C ARG A 217 8.77 -6.71 2.99
N SER A 218 8.14 -5.94 3.87
CA SER A 218 8.83 -5.27 4.99
C SER A 218 9.31 -6.28 6.05
N THR A 219 8.48 -7.28 6.36
CA THR A 219 8.84 -8.36 7.30
C THR A 219 9.93 -9.25 6.72
N ALA A 220 9.82 -9.66 5.45
CA ALA A 220 10.85 -10.45 4.77
C ALA A 220 12.19 -9.73 4.73
N ARG A 221 12.19 -8.42 4.45
CA ARG A 221 13.41 -7.59 4.49
C ARG A 221 14.04 -7.56 5.88
N THR A 222 13.23 -7.30 6.91
CA THR A 222 13.70 -7.27 8.30
C THR A 222 14.29 -8.62 8.72
N ALA A 223 13.66 -9.73 8.33
CA ALA A 223 14.16 -11.08 8.59
C ALA A 223 15.50 -11.33 7.88
N ALA A 224 15.63 -10.95 6.60
CA ALA A 224 16.86 -11.07 5.84
C ALA A 224 18.01 -10.24 6.43
N ASP A 225 17.74 -9.00 6.82
CA ASP A 225 18.73 -8.11 7.45
C ASP A 225 19.19 -8.66 8.80
N THR A 226 18.28 -9.23 9.58
CA THR A 226 18.59 -9.87 10.87
C THR A 226 19.45 -11.12 10.70
N HIS A 227 19.12 -11.96 9.73
CA HIS A 227 19.89 -13.16 9.39
C HIS A 227 21.30 -12.81 8.87
N LEU A 228 21.42 -11.80 8.01
CA LEU A 228 22.74 -11.34 7.55
C LEU A 228 23.58 -10.79 8.72
N ALA A 229 22.95 -10.09 9.66
CA ALA A 229 23.63 -9.57 10.85
C ALA A 229 24.11 -10.70 11.80
N SER A 230 23.33 -11.77 11.99
CA SER A 230 23.75 -12.94 12.78
C SER A 230 24.92 -13.66 12.11
N GLN A 231 24.85 -13.91 10.81
CA GLN A 231 25.94 -14.53 10.04
C GLN A 231 27.24 -13.71 10.13
N ARG A 232 27.17 -12.38 10.04
CA ARG A 232 28.33 -11.51 10.20
C ARG A 232 28.93 -11.59 11.61
N ARG A 233 28.10 -11.69 12.65
CA ARG A 233 28.57 -11.85 14.04
C ARG A 233 29.23 -13.21 14.25
N GLU A 234 28.66 -14.27 13.72
CA GLU A 234 29.22 -15.63 13.78
C GLU A 234 30.56 -15.70 13.03
N ALA A 235 30.63 -15.17 11.81
CA ALA A 235 31.87 -15.10 11.04
C ALA A 235 32.95 -14.29 11.78
N LYS A 236 32.58 -13.19 12.44
CA LYS A 236 33.52 -12.40 13.26
C LYS A 236 34.02 -13.21 14.47
N ARG A 237 33.14 -13.94 15.16
CA ARG A 237 33.51 -14.82 16.29
C ARG A 237 34.42 -15.96 15.84
N ALA A 238 34.09 -16.64 14.73
CA ALA A 238 34.90 -17.70 14.17
C ALA A 238 36.32 -17.20 13.80
N ARG A 239 36.42 -16.01 13.19
CA ARG A 239 37.72 -15.38 12.90
C ARG A 239 38.51 -15.05 14.17
N ALA A 240 37.85 -14.58 15.22
CA ALA A 240 38.51 -14.29 16.50
C ALA A 240 39.06 -15.57 17.15
N LEU A 241 38.26 -16.64 17.21
CA LEU A 241 38.66 -17.94 17.75
C LEU A 241 39.82 -18.57 16.95
N ALA A 242 39.78 -18.46 15.63
CA ALA A 242 40.87 -18.93 14.76
C ALA A 242 42.17 -18.15 15.00
N ALA A 243 42.09 -16.82 15.16
CA ALA A 243 43.26 -15.99 15.46
C ALA A 243 43.87 -16.31 16.84
N GLU A 244 43.04 -16.59 17.84
CA GLU A 244 43.48 -16.98 19.18
C GLU A 244 44.18 -18.36 19.19
N SER A 245 43.62 -19.32 18.46
CA SER A 245 44.21 -20.65 18.26
C SER A 245 45.57 -20.58 17.52
N ALA A 246 45.69 -19.66 16.55
CA ALA A 246 46.95 -19.41 15.84
C ALA A 246 48.02 -18.78 16.75
N ARG A 247 47.64 -17.89 17.68
CA ARG A 247 48.56 -17.29 18.64
C ARG A 247 49.08 -18.31 19.66
N THR A 248 48.19 -19.12 20.22
CA THR A 248 48.54 -20.17 21.19
C THR A 248 49.44 -21.25 20.59
N SER A 249 49.19 -21.65 19.34
CA SER A 249 50.05 -22.62 18.63
C SER A 249 51.44 -22.05 18.30
N ARG A 250 51.57 -20.77 17.93
CA ARG A 250 52.89 -20.11 17.80
C ARG A 250 53.63 -20.08 19.14
N HIS A 251 52.95 -19.69 20.22
CA HIS A 251 53.59 -19.61 21.53
C HIS A 251 54.11 -20.96 22.02
N ARG A 252 53.40 -22.07 21.72
CA ARG A 252 53.87 -23.44 21.98
C ARG A 252 55.07 -23.85 21.14
N ARG A 253 55.16 -23.44 19.87
CA ARG A 253 56.34 -23.68 19.03
C ARG A 253 57.57 -22.92 19.54
N ASP A 254 57.38 -21.67 19.96
CA ASP A 254 58.48 -20.86 20.50
C ASP A 254 58.95 -21.34 21.88
N ALA A 255 58.05 -21.93 22.69
CA ALA A 255 58.40 -22.55 23.97
C ALA A 255 59.13 -23.90 23.80
N SER A 256 58.75 -24.70 22.79
CA SER A 256 59.44 -25.97 22.47
C SER A 256 60.79 -25.77 21.79
N GLY A 257 60.98 -24.66 21.06
CA GLY A 257 62.28 -24.27 20.50
C GLY A 257 63.32 -23.80 21.52
N ARG A 258 62.91 -23.37 22.72
CA ARG A 258 63.84 -22.90 23.78
C ARG A 258 64.38 -24.01 24.69
N HIS A 259 63.85 -25.22 24.64
CA HIS A 259 64.34 -26.36 25.44
C HIS A 259 65.23 -27.35 24.66
N ALA A 260 65.59 -27.05 23.40
CA ALA A 260 66.43 -27.91 22.58
C ALA A 260 67.92 -27.50 22.53
N GLY A 261 68.41 -26.71 23.49
CA GLY A 261 69.74 -26.09 23.42
C GLY A 261 70.43 -25.83 24.75
N GLU A 262 70.52 -26.82 25.64
CA GLU A 262 71.56 -26.83 26.68
C GLU A 262 72.35 -28.14 26.59
N PRO A 263 73.59 -28.13 26.06
CA PRO A 263 74.45 -29.30 26.17
C PRO A 263 74.97 -29.42 27.61
N ILE A 264 74.72 -30.59 28.20
CA ILE A 264 75.29 -31.02 29.49
C ILE A 264 76.82 -31.02 29.33
N SER A 265 77.48 -30.00 29.91
CA SER A 265 78.94 -29.90 29.96
C SER A 265 79.48 -31.02 30.85
N THR A 266 80.13 -32.00 30.22
CA THR A 266 80.74 -33.14 30.91
C THR A 266 82.14 -32.72 31.37
N SER A 267 82.30 -32.52 32.68
CA SER A 267 83.60 -32.22 33.30
C SER A 267 84.60 -33.35 33.11
N ALA A 268 85.66 -33.10 32.32
CA ALA A 268 86.81 -33.99 32.20
C ALA A 268 87.80 -33.74 33.36
N VAL A 269 87.97 -34.75 34.20
CA VAL A 269 89.01 -34.86 35.22
C VAL A 269 90.38 -34.95 34.54
N ARG A 270 91.29 -33.98 34.80
CA ARG A 270 92.72 -34.11 34.50
C ARG A 270 93.46 -34.52 35.77
N LEU A 271 93.93 -35.76 35.78
CA LEU A 271 95.04 -36.23 36.64
C LEU A 271 96.31 -35.42 36.28
N ARG A 272 96.95 -34.85 37.30
CA ARG A 272 98.33 -34.36 37.22
C ARG A 272 99.21 -35.32 38.00
N ASP A 273 100.01 -36.08 37.27
CA ASP A 273 101.29 -36.59 37.76
C ASP A 273 102.32 -35.46 37.73
N HIS A 274 103.05 -35.27 38.82
CA HIS A 274 104.53 -35.29 38.84
C HIS A 274 105.08 -34.94 40.24
N ARG A 275 105.87 -35.90 40.75
CA ARG A 275 107.13 -35.81 41.50
C ARG A 275 107.32 -34.70 42.54
#